data_AF-A0A3E2JFA5-F1
#
_entry.id   AF-A0A3E2JFA5-F1
#
_cell.length_a   1.000
_cell.length_b   1.000
_cell.length_c   1.000
_cell.angle_alpha   90.00
_cell.angle_beta   90.00
_cell.angle_gamma   90.00
#
_symmetry.space_group_name_H-M   'P 1'
#
loop_
_entity.id
_entity.type
_entity.pdbx_description
1 polymer ?
#
loop_
_entity_poly.entity_id
_entity_poly.type
_entity_poly.pdbx_seq_one_letter_code
_entity_poly.pdbx_strand_id
1 'polypeptide(L)' 'MNIGLGIMLLPIGIILIILGVLSRKKNGKITGNGLLFVGSIMLALSTLLITGIYDPYAKHIR' A
#
# COMPACT_ATOMS: atom_id res chain seq x y z
N MET A 1 6.56 6.46 -15.29
CA MET A 1 7.03 6.16 -13.93
C MET A 1 6.24 7.03 -12.97
N ASN A 2 5.36 6.47 -12.14
CA ASN A 2 4.38 7.25 -11.38
C ASN A 2 4.79 7.43 -9.91
N ILE A 3 5.95 8.08 -9.71
CA ILE A 3 6.57 8.32 -8.40
C ILE A 3 5.64 9.11 -7.47
N GLY A 4 4.95 10.13 -7.99
CA GLY A 4 4.06 10.96 -7.17
C GLY A 4 2.95 10.15 -6.51
N LEU A 5 2.30 9.28 -7.27
CA LEU A 5 1.22 8.43 -6.77
C LEU A 5 1.73 7.36 -5.79
N GLY A 6 2.93 6.82 -6.05
CA GLY A 6 3.61 5.91 -5.13
C GLY A 6 3.94 6.57 -3.78
N ILE A 7 4.50 7.79 -3.80
CA ILE A 7 4.82 8.56 -2.59
C ILE A 7 3.54 8.91 -1.80
N MET A 8 2.43 9.24 -2.47
CA MET A 8 1.14 9.48 -1.81
C MET A 8 0.57 8.21 -1.16
N LEU A 9 0.75 7.04 -1.78
CA LEU A 9 0.25 5.76 -1.25
C LEU A 9 1.05 5.24 -0.04
N LEU A 10 2.34 5.56 0.03
CA LEU A 10 3.27 5.08 1.05
C LEU A 10 2.81 5.42 2.49
N PRO A 11 2.47 6.67 2.85
CA PRO A 11 1.99 7.01 4.18
C PRO A 11 0.65 6.33 4.51
N ILE A 12 -0.23 6.13 3.51
CA ILE A 12 -1.51 5.45 3.69
C ILE A 12 -1.29 3.98 4.08
N GLY A 13 -0.36 3.30 3.39
CA GLY A 13 0.05 1.93 3.70
C GLY A 13 0.64 1.80 5.11
N ILE A 14 1.49 2.75 5.52
CA ILE A 14 2.07 2.80 6.87
C ILE A 14 0.97 2.95 7.93
N ILE A 15 0.03 3.88 7.74
CA ILE A 15 -1.08 4.10 8.68
C ILE A 15 -1.94 2.84 8.81
N LEU A 16 -2.25 2.16 7.71
CA LEU A 16 -3.01 0.91 7.70
C LEU A 16 -2.30 -0.22 8.46
N ILE A 17 -0.98 -0.34 8.32
CA ILE A 17 -0.19 -1.32 9.08
C ILE A 17 -0.26 -1.00 10.58
N ILE A 18 -0.04 0.25 10.97
CA ILE A 18 -0.11 0.69 12.37
C ILE A 18 -1.50 0.39 12.95
N LEU A 19 -2.55 0.77 12.22
CA LEU A 19 -3.93 0.53 12.63
C LEU A 19 -4.24 -0.97 12.69
N GLY A 20 -3.71 -1.77 11.78
CA GLY A 20 -3.83 -3.23 11.76
C GLY A 20 -3.20 -3.88 12.99
N VAL A 21 -1.99 -3.45 13.38
CA VAL A 21 -1.33 -3.92 14.62
C VAL A 21 -2.15 -3.55 15.84
N LEU A 22 -2.63 -2.31 15.94
CA LEU A 22 -3.45 -1.84 17.06
C LEU A 22 -4.80 -2.58 17.13
N SER A 23 -5.45 -2.77 15.97
CA SER A 23 -6.74 -3.45 15.87
C SER A 23 -6.61 -4.94 16.18
N ARG A 24 -5.50 -5.59 15.81
CA ARG A 24 -5.21 -6.99 16.20
C ARG A 24 -5.17 -7.16 17.72
N LYS A 25 -4.65 -6.16 18.43
CA LYS A 25 -4.58 -6.17 19.91
C LYS A 25 -5.95 -5.93 20.56
N LYS A 26 -6.83 -5.13 19.95
CA LYS A 26 -8.07 -4.63 20.58
C LYS A 26 -9.37 -5.30 20.09
N ASN A 27 -9.49 -5.56 18.78
CA ASN A 27 -10.74 -5.97 18.11
C ASN A 27 -10.70 -7.41 17.57
N GLY A 28 -9.66 -8.17 17.88
CA GLY A 28 -9.52 -9.57 17.49
C GLY A 28 -8.64 -9.79 16.26
N LYS A 29 -8.24 -11.05 16.07
CA LYS A 29 -7.23 -11.45 15.08
C LYS A 29 -7.69 -11.26 13.62
N ILE A 30 -8.99 -11.38 13.34
CA ILE A 30 -9.54 -11.33 11.98
C ILE A 30 -9.42 -9.92 11.39
N THR A 31 -9.95 -8.91 12.08
CA THR A 31 -9.93 -7.51 11.65
C THR A 31 -8.51 -6.98 11.56
N GLY A 32 -7.66 -7.31 12.53
CA GLY A 32 -6.25 -6.93 12.52
C GLY A 32 -5.47 -7.54 11.36
N ASN A 33 -5.64 -8.85 11.08
CA ASN A 33 -4.98 -9.50 9.95
C ASN A 33 -5.46 -8.95 8.61
N GLY A 34 -6.76 -8.64 8.47
CA GLY A 34 -7.30 -8.01 7.26
C GLY A 34 -6.65 -6.65 6.98
N LEU A 35 -6.58 -5.78 8.00
CA LEU A 35 -5.90 -4.49 7.90
C LEU A 35 -4.41 -4.62 7.54
N LEU A 36 -3.71 -5.58 8.15
CA LEU A 36 -2.31 -5.85 7.84
C LEU A 36 -2.12 -6.32 6.39
N PHE A 37 -2.98 -7.23 5.92
CA PHE A 37 -2.92 -7.73 4.55
C PHE A 37 -3.14 -6.62 3.51
N VAL A 38 -4.16 -5.78 3.72
CA VAL A 38 -4.44 -4.63 2.85
C VAL A 38 -3.29 -3.62 2.89
N GLY A 39 -2.77 -3.31 4.07
CA GLY A 39 -1.61 -2.42 4.23
C GLY A 39 -0.37 -2.92 3.49
N SER A 40 -0.09 -4.23 3.57
CA SER A 40 1.03 -4.85 2.84
C SER A 40 0.87 -4.76 1.32
N ILE A 41 -0.35 -4.98 0.80
CA ILE A 41 -0.62 -4.82 -0.64
C ILE A 41 -0.39 -3.37 -1.08
N MET A 42 -0.89 -2.39 -0.30
CA MET A 42 -0.69 -0.97 -0.64
C MET A 42 0.79 -0.57 -0.64
N LEU A 43 1.60 -1.10 0.29
CA LEU A 43 3.04 -0.87 0.29
C LEU A 43 3.73 -1.52 -0.91
N ALA A 44 3.35 -2.75 -1.28
CA ALA A 44 3.89 -3.41 -2.47
C ALA A 44 3.54 -2.66 -3.77
N LEU A 45 2.32 -2.11 -3.86
CA LEU A 45 1.94 -1.27 -5.00
C LEU A 45 2.71 0.06 -5.01
N SER A 46 2.90 0.69 -3.84
CA SER A 46 3.70 1.90 -3.71
C SER A 46 5.13 1.69 -4.17
N THR A 47 5.79 0.60 -3.78
CA THR A 47 7.15 0.29 -4.25
C THR A 47 7.18 0.03 -5.75
N LEU A 48 6.19 -0.67 -6.32
CA LEU A 48 6.08 -0.89 -7.77
C LEU A 48 5.96 0.43 -8.57
N LEU A 49 5.18 1.38 -8.04
CA LEU A 49 4.97 2.71 -8.63
C LEU A 49 6.23 3.59 -8.54
N ILE A 50 6.92 3.57 -7.40
CA ILE A 50 8.14 4.36 -7.17
C ILE A 50 9.32 3.83 -7.98
N THR A 51 9.51 2.51 -7.98
CA THR A 51 10.60 1.86 -8.72
C THR A 51 10.41 1.90 -10.24
N GLY A 52 9.21 2.24 -10.70
CA GLY A 52 8.89 2.30 -12.13
C GLY A 52 8.87 0.93 -12.81
N ILE A 53 8.90 -0.16 -12.04
CA ILE A 53 8.75 -1.54 -12.56
C ILE A 53 7.43 -1.69 -13.32
N TYR A 54 6.40 -0.95 -12.90
CA TYR A 54 5.12 -0.89 -13.57
C TYR A 54 4.76 0.57 -13.91
N ASP A 55 4.64 0.86 -15.21
CA ASP A 55 4.19 2.15 -15.71
C ASP A 55 2.92 1.97 -16.58
N PRO A 56 1.72 2.14 -16.00
CA PRO A 56 0.47 1.97 -16.75
C PRO A 56 0.30 3.03 -17.86
N TYR A 57 1.01 4.15 -17.76
CA TYR A 57 0.93 5.25 -18.73
C TYR A 57 1.90 5.08 -19.91
N ALA A 58 2.92 4.21 -19.80
CA ALA A 58 3.88 3.97 -20.89
C ALA A 58 3.22 3.42 -22.17
N LYS A 59 2.05 2.78 -22.04
CA LYS A 59 1.34 2.16 -23.16
C LYS A 59 0.41 3.11 -23.95
N HIS A 60 0.19 4.33 -23.45
CA HIS A 60 -0.79 5.26 -23.99
C HIS A 60 -0.21 6.33 -24.92
N ILE A 61 1.13 6.41 -25.05
CA ILE A 61 1.80 7.26 -26.05
C ILE A 61 2.13 6.37 -27.25
N ARG A 62 1.19 6.24 -28.18
CA ARG A 62 1.45 5.71 -29.53
C ARG A 62 0.86 6.67 -30.56
#